data_AF-A0A8T4NW20-F1
#
_entry.id   AF-A0A8T4NW20-F1
#
_cell.length_a   1.000
_cell.length_b   1.000
_cell.length_c   1.000
_cell.angle_alpha   90.00
_cell.angle_beta   90.00
_cell.angle_gamma   90.00
#
_symmetry.space_group_name_H-M   'P 1'
#
loop_
_entity.id
_entity.type
_entity.pdbx_description
1 polymer ?
#
loop_
_entity_poly.entity_id
_entity_poly.type
_entity_poly.pdbx_seq_one_letter_code
_entity_poly.pdbx_strand_id
1 'polypeptide(L)'
;MEEEVSEKIQEVNSEEKPKRNFARQGKLNRAAGARFELKVRELMKKTNWVLDRWTNNIDLQKQELAPAKKKFNPFKKMLVASTGFPDFVGFKYNSDGNYEVIGIEVKMNGFLSYEEKLKCIFYLDKKIFSRIFIARAKREGRKIEVELEDFKEKYGKKYIEN
;
A
#
# COMPACT_ATOMS: atom_id res chain seq x y z
N MET A 1 -50.79 -15.86 18.26
CA MET A 1 -49.58 -16.67 17.95
C MET A 1 -48.74 -16.05 16.84
N GLU A 2 -49.30 -15.63 15.70
CA GLU A 2 -48.50 -14.99 14.63
C GLU A 2 -48.01 -13.58 15.00
N GLU A 3 -48.79 -12.79 15.74
CA GLU A 3 -48.37 -11.46 16.26
C GLU A 3 -47.22 -11.54 17.28
N GLU A 4 -47.27 -12.49 18.22
CA GLU A 4 -46.21 -12.70 19.22
C GLU A 4 -44.87 -13.13 18.60
N VAL A 5 -44.91 -13.83 17.47
CA VAL A 5 -43.71 -14.24 16.73
C VAL A 5 -43.15 -13.05 15.95
N SER A 6 -44.01 -12.19 15.40
CA SER A 6 -43.61 -10.96 14.71
C SER A 6 -42.94 -9.94 15.65
N GLU A 7 -43.48 -9.75 16.86
CA GLU A 7 -42.90 -8.85 17.88
C GLU A 7 -41.54 -9.36 18.39
N LYS A 8 -41.38 -10.67 18.63
CA LYS A 8 -40.08 -11.25 19.00
C LYS A 8 -39.02 -11.13 17.89
N ILE A 9 -39.42 -11.16 16.62
CA ILE A 9 -38.50 -10.97 15.49
C ILE A 9 -38.06 -9.49 15.37
N GLN A 10 -38.92 -8.55 15.73
CA GLN A 10 -38.56 -7.12 15.78
C GLN A 10 -37.65 -6.79 16.96
N GLU A 11 -37.88 -7.37 18.14
CA GLU A 11 -36.99 -7.20 19.31
C GLU A 11 -35.57 -7.70 19.03
N VAL A 12 -35.41 -8.88 18.42
CA VAL A 12 -34.11 -9.48 18.09
C VAL A 12 -33.34 -8.67 17.03
N ASN A 13 -34.03 -7.92 16.16
CA ASN A 13 -33.40 -7.05 15.16
C ASN A 13 -33.07 -5.63 15.68
N SER A 14 -33.57 -5.26 16.87
CA SER A 14 -33.34 -3.95 17.48
C SER A 14 -32.07 -3.88 18.35
N GLU A 15 -31.44 -5.00 18.64
CA GLU A 15 -30.15 -5.04 19.32
C GLU A 15 -29.02 -4.62 18.35
N GLU A 16 -28.73 -3.31 18.30
CA GLU A 16 -27.51 -2.81 17.67
C GLU A 16 -26.29 -3.50 18.32
N LYS A 17 -25.61 -4.37 17.55
CA LYS A 17 -24.34 -4.96 17.99
C LYS A 17 -23.38 -3.83 18.37
N PRO A 18 -22.76 -3.87 19.57
CA PRO A 18 -21.87 -2.81 20.00
C PRO A 18 -20.73 -2.61 18.99
N LYS A 19 -20.57 -1.39 18.48
CA LYS A 19 -19.51 -1.04 17.53
C LYS A 19 -18.15 -1.37 18.15
N ARG A 20 -17.50 -2.44 17.65
CA ARG A 20 -16.16 -2.84 18.10
C ARG A 20 -15.18 -1.69 17.89
N ASN A 21 -14.55 -1.25 18.98
CA ASN A 21 -13.56 -0.17 18.93
C ASN A 21 -12.21 -0.70 18.41
N PHE A 22 -11.97 -0.54 17.10
CA PHE A 22 -10.72 -0.94 16.45
C PHE A 22 -9.59 0.10 16.59
N ALA A 23 -9.75 1.17 17.36
CA ALA A 23 -8.75 2.24 17.44
C ALA A 23 -7.39 1.74 17.93
N ARG A 24 -7.37 0.87 18.96
CA ARG A 24 -6.14 0.24 19.47
C ARG A 24 -5.50 -0.65 18.40
N GLN A 25 -6.29 -1.48 17.73
CA GLN A 25 -5.81 -2.35 16.66
C GLN A 25 -5.22 -1.53 15.50
N GLY A 26 -5.87 -0.45 15.09
CA GLY A 26 -5.38 0.47 14.06
C GLY A 26 -4.06 1.12 14.45
N LYS A 27 -3.89 1.53 15.71
CA LYS A 27 -2.61 2.07 16.22
C LYS A 27 -1.49 1.03 16.14
N LEU A 28 -1.77 -0.22 16.55
CA LEU A 28 -0.81 -1.32 16.47
C LEU A 28 -0.44 -1.66 15.03
N ASN A 29 -1.42 -1.74 14.13
CA ASN A 29 -1.21 -2.02 12.71
C ASN A 29 -0.35 -0.94 12.04
N ARG A 30 -0.63 0.35 12.30
CA ARG A 30 0.20 1.45 11.79
C ARG A 30 1.64 1.37 12.29
N ALA A 31 1.84 1.08 13.58
CA ALA A 31 3.18 0.93 14.14
C ALA A 31 3.91 -0.29 13.54
N ALA A 32 3.22 -1.40 13.31
CA ALA A 32 3.78 -2.57 12.64
C ALA A 32 4.14 -2.28 11.18
N GLY A 33 3.26 -1.59 10.45
CA GLY A 33 3.51 -1.15 9.07
C GLY A 33 4.74 -0.25 8.97
N ALA A 34 4.86 0.76 9.83
CA ALA A 34 6.03 1.63 9.86
C ALA A 34 7.34 0.87 10.15
N ARG A 35 7.33 -0.08 11.09
CA ARG A 35 8.50 -0.94 11.34
C ARG A 35 8.84 -1.83 10.14
N PHE A 36 7.82 -2.32 9.43
CA PHE A 36 8.03 -3.14 8.23
C PHE A 36 8.58 -2.30 7.07
N GLU A 37 8.05 -1.10 6.85
CA GLU A 37 8.56 -0.11 5.89
C GLU A 37 10.06 0.18 6.12
N LEU A 38 10.48 0.35 7.38
CA LEU A 38 11.90 0.52 7.73
C LEU A 38 12.75 -0.69 7.34
N LYS A 39 12.27 -1.92 7.59
CA LYS A 39 12.97 -3.15 7.17
C LYS A 39 13.11 -3.26 5.66
N VAL A 40 12.07 -2.91 4.91
CA VAL A 40 12.13 -2.86 3.43
C VAL A 40 13.22 -1.89 2.99
N ARG A 41 13.27 -0.70 3.59
CA ARG A 41 14.30 0.30 3.28
C ARG A 41 15.71 -0.21 3.60
N GLU A 42 15.91 -0.87 4.74
CA GLU A 42 17.19 -1.47 5.10
C GLU A 42 17.62 -2.59 4.14
N LEU A 43 16.69 -3.46 3.73
CA LEU A 43 16.97 -4.51 2.74
C LEU A 43 17.42 -3.91 1.40
N MET A 44 16.68 -2.93 0.88
CA MET A 44 16.99 -2.31 -0.41
C MET A 44 18.32 -1.56 -0.38
N LYS A 45 18.64 -0.88 0.72
CA LYS A 45 19.97 -0.28 0.91
C LYS A 45 21.09 -1.32 0.86
N LYS A 46 20.90 -2.48 1.51
CA LYS A 46 21.88 -3.59 1.47
C LYS A 46 22.08 -4.16 0.05
N THR A 47 21.06 -4.10 -0.80
CA THR A 47 21.13 -4.53 -2.21
C THR A 47 21.57 -3.42 -3.17
N ASN A 48 22.18 -2.35 -2.62
CA ASN A 48 22.74 -1.20 -3.32
C ASN A 48 21.69 -0.37 -4.10
N TRP A 49 20.47 -0.28 -3.58
CA TRP A 49 19.46 0.64 -4.07
C TRP A 49 19.44 1.92 -3.24
N VAL A 50 19.36 3.06 -3.91
CA VAL A 50 19.04 4.35 -3.29
C VAL A 50 17.52 4.51 -3.29
N LEU A 51 16.93 4.74 -2.13
CA LEU A 51 15.47 4.89 -1.99
C LEU A 51 15.07 6.27 -1.50
N ASP A 52 14.03 6.83 -2.11
CA ASP A 52 13.31 7.99 -1.60
C ASP A 52 11.80 7.71 -1.48
N ARG A 53 11.10 8.53 -0.68
CA ARG A 53 9.64 8.50 -0.56
C ARG A 53 9.04 9.11 -1.80
N TRP A 54 8.16 8.37 -2.47
CA TRP A 54 7.47 8.91 -3.62
C TRP A 54 6.34 9.84 -3.16
N THR A 55 6.32 11.07 -3.68
CA THR A 55 5.43 12.15 -3.25
C THR A 55 4.39 12.52 -4.32
N ASN A 56 4.30 11.74 -5.40
CA ASN A 56 3.25 11.88 -6.41
C ASN A 56 2.21 10.77 -6.29
N ASN A 57 0.99 11.08 -6.68
CA ASN A 57 -0.11 10.13 -6.81
C ASN A 57 -0.62 10.18 -8.26
N ILE A 58 -1.56 9.30 -8.57
CA ILE A 58 -2.21 9.28 -9.88
C ILE A 58 -3.67 9.66 -9.71
N ASP A 59 -4.11 10.63 -10.50
CA ASP A 59 -5.53 10.85 -10.74
C ASP A 59 -5.99 9.84 -11.80
N LEU A 60 -6.68 8.79 -11.36
CA LEU A 60 -7.12 7.71 -12.26
C LEU A 60 -8.22 8.15 -13.23
N GLN A 61 -8.93 9.24 -12.96
CA GLN A 61 -9.96 9.77 -13.86
C GLN A 61 -9.33 10.57 -14.99
N LYS A 62 -8.32 11.39 -14.66
CA LYS A 62 -7.60 12.23 -15.63
C LYS A 62 -6.39 11.54 -16.27
N GLN A 63 -6.00 10.38 -15.75
CA GLN A 63 -4.80 9.64 -16.16
C GLN A 63 -3.52 10.50 -16.12
N GLU A 64 -3.33 11.24 -15.03
CA GLU A 64 -2.17 12.12 -14.84
C GLU A 64 -1.53 11.97 -13.46
N LEU A 65 -0.28 12.40 -13.36
CA LEU A 65 0.40 12.52 -12.07
C LEU A 65 -0.07 13.79 -11.36
N ALA A 66 -0.51 13.61 -10.12
CA ALA A 66 -0.89 14.70 -9.24
C ALA A 66 -0.02 14.67 -7.97
N PRO A 67 0.45 15.82 -7.46
CA PRO A 67 1.15 15.87 -6.18
C PRO A 67 0.30 15.27 -5.05
N ALA A 68 0.92 14.55 -4.13
CA ALA A 68 0.20 13.97 -3.00
C ALA A 68 -0.36 15.08 -2.08
N LYS A 69 -1.63 14.95 -1.68
CA LYS A 69 -2.35 15.98 -0.93
C LYS A 69 -1.75 16.16 0.47
N LYS A 70 -1.32 17.39 0.81
CA LYS A 70 -0.85 17.70 2.18
C LYS A 70 -1.97 17.45 3.19
N LYS A 71 -1.64 16.82 4.33
CA LYS A 71 -2.58 16.58 5.43
C LYS A 71 -2.25 17.49 6.61
N PHE A 72 -3.24 18.21 7.11
CA PHE A 72 -3.08 19.01 8.31
C PHE A 72 -2.95 18.12 9.56
N ASN A 73 -1.91 18.35 10.34
CA ASN A 73 -1.74 17.73 11.66
C ASN A 73 -2.22 18.70 12.74
N PRO A 74 -3.39 18.46 13.39
CA PRO A 74 -3.95 19.38 14.36
C PRO A 74 -3.11 19.50 15.64
N PHE A 75 -2.39 18.44 16.03
CA PHE A 75 -1.56 18.45 17.24
C PHE A 75 -0.31 19.31 17.09
N LYS A 76 0.29 19.32 15.90
CA LYS A 76 1.49 20.12 15.58
C LYS A 76 1.17 21.43 14.85
N LYS A 77 -0.11 21.68 14.54
CA LYS A 77 -0.60 22.84 13.78
C LYS A 77 0.17 23.10 12.47
N MET A 78 0.49 22.04 11.73
CA MET A 78 1.32 22.11 10.52
C MET A 78 0.77 21.22 9.40
N LEU A 79 0.96 21.64 8.14
CA LEU A 79 0.72 20.81 6.96
C LEU A 79 1.88 19.82 6.79
N VAL A 80 1.56 18.53 6.84
CA VAL A 80 2.52 17.45 6.61
C VAL A 80 2.32 16.91 5.19
N ALA A 81 3.41 16.76 4.44
CA ALA A 81 3.36 16.09 3.14
C ALA A 81 2.81 14.66 3.31
N SER A 82 1.80 14.29 2.53
CA SER A 82 1.37 12.89 2.48
C SER A 82 2.31 12.09 1.61
N THR A 83 2.27 10.77 1.79
CA THR A 83 2.87 9.85 0.82
C THR A 83 2.06 9.82 -0.46
N GLY A 84 2.78 9.68 -1.57
CA GLY A 84 2.23 9.31 -2.85
C GLY A 84 1.93 7.82 -2.94
N PHE A 85 1.84 7.32 -4.16
CA PHE A 85 1.84 5.89 -4.46
C PHE A 85 2.79 5.66 -5.65
N PRO A 86 3.72 4.69 -5.61
CA PRO A 86 3.97 3.72 -4.52
C PRO A 86 4.59 4.35 -3.26
N ASP A 87 4.86 3.57 -2.21
CA ASP A 87 5.51 4.07 -0.98
C ASP A 87 6.93 4.63 -1.22
N PHE A 88 7.71 3.92 -2.05
CA PHE A 88 9.08 4.32 -2.42
C PHE A 88 9.33 4.32 -3.92
N VAL A 89 10.27 5.17 -4.31
CA VAL A 89 11.00 5.05 -5.56
C VAL A 89 12.42 4.59 -5.26
N GLY A 90 12.94 3.67 -6.06
CA GLY A 90 14.30 3.16 -5.98
C GLY A 90 15.08 3.44 -7.24
N PHE A 91 16.36 3.78 -7.08
CA PHE A 91 17.30 4.02 -8.17
C PHE A 91 18.56 3.19 -7.98
N LYS A 92 19.07 2.60 -9.06
CA LYS A 92 20.34 1.87 -9.06
C LYS A 92 21.04 2.03 -10.41
N TYR A 93 22.33 2.35 -10.38
CA TYR A 93 23.15 2.35 -11.58
C TYR A 93 23.44 0.90 -11.99
N ASN A 94 23.15 0.56 -13.25
CA ASN A 94 23.37 -0.77 -13.79
C ASN A 94 24.71 -0.86 -14.53
N SER A 95 25.11 -2.08 -14.88
CA SER A 95 26.35 -2.36 -15.62
C SER A 95 26.37 -1.72 -17.01
N ASP A 96 25.20 -1.46 -17.58
CA ASP A 96 25.02 -1.01 -18.96
C ASP A 96 25.10 0.52 -19.09
N GLY A 97 25.54 1.20 -18.03
CA GLY A 97 25.73 2.64 -18.00
C GLY A 97 24.46 3.47 -17.77
N ASN A 98 23.36 2.83 -17.35
CA ASN A 98 22.06 3.46 -17.16
C ASN A 98 21.57 3.36 -15.72
N TYR A 99 20.57 4.16 -15.36
CA TYR A 99 19.84 4.01 -14.10
C TYR A 99 18.60 3.14 -14.30
N GLU A 100 18.44 2.13 -13.46
CA GLU A 100 17.18 1.45 -13.27
C GLU A 100 16.35 2.22 -12.22
N VAL A 101 15.09 2.50 -12.54
CA VAL A 101 14.15 3.20 -11.66
C VAL A 101 12.95 2.30 -11.37
N ILE A 102 12.74 1.96 -10.11
CA ILE A 102 11.69 1.05 -9.67
C ILE A 102 10.72 1.72 -8.70
N GLY A 103 9.47 1.27 -8.72
CA GLY A 103 8.50 1.54 -7.67
C GLY A 103 8.51 0.42 -6.63
N ILE A 104 8.27 0.74 -5.35
CA ILE A 104 8.16 -0.26 -4.27
C ILE A 104 6.95 0.07 -3.41
N GLU A 105 5.96 -0.81 -3.40
CA GLU A 105 4.77 -0.71 -2.57
C GLU A 105 4.85 -1.69 -1.39
N VAL A 106 4.61 -1.20 -0.18
CA VAL A 106 4.78 -1.98 1.05
C VAL A 106 3.43 -2.48 1.56
N LYS A 107 3.20 -3.79 1.47
CA LYS A 107 1.99 -4.44 1.98
C LYS A 107 2.35 -5.61 2.85
N MET A 108 2.12 -5.51 4.16
CA MET A 108 2.38 -6.64 5.07
C MET A 108 1.67 -7.94 4.64
N ASN A 109 0.45 -7.85 4.09
CA ASN A 109 -0.29 -9.01 3.55
C ASN A 109 0.06 -9.34 2.09
N GLY A 110 0.81 -8.48 1.40
CA GLY A 110 1.19 -8.61 0.00
C GLY A 110 0.09 -8.34 -1.02
N PHE A 111 -1.10 -7.89 -0.64
CA PHE A 111 -2.20 -7.68 -1.59
C PHE A 111 -2.44 -6.20 -1.86
N LEU A 112 -2.57 -5.87 -3.15
CA LEU A 112 -2.99 -4.56 -3.62
C LEU A 112 -4.51 -4.47 -3.79
N SER A 113 -5.07 -3.30 -3.48
CA SER A 113 -6.44 -2.94 -3.84
C SER A 113 -6.60 -2.84 -5.36
N TYR A 114 -7.84 -2.74 -5.84
CA TYR A 114 -8.11 -2.54 -7.26
C TYR A 114 -7.48 -1.23 -7.78
N GLU A 115 -7.68 -0.13 -7.05
CA GLU A 115 -7.11 1.18 -7.41
C GLU A 115 -5.57 1.15 -7.41
N GLU A 116 -4.93 0.50 -6.44
CA GLU A 116 -3.47 0.37 -6.39
C GLU A 116 -2.93 -0.41 -7.59
N LYS A 117 -3.65 -1.43 -8.05
CA LYS A 117 -3.30 -2.16 -9.29
C LYS A 117 -3.38 -1.26 -10.50
N LEU A 118 -4.46 -0.48 -10.66
CA LEU A 118 -4.60 0.47 -11.75
C LEU A 118 -3.46 1.49 -11.78
N LYS A 119 -3.04 1.96 -10.59
CA LYS A 119 -1.90 2.88 -10.47
C LYS A 119 -0.58 2.24 -10.90
N CYS A 120 -0.33 0.99 -10.49
CA CYS A 120 0.84 0.25 -10.95
C CYS A 120 0.86 0.10 -12.47
N ILE A 121 -0.28 -0.28 -13.06
CA ILE A 121 -0.44 -0.41 -14.52
C ILE A 121 -0.10 0.91 -15.21
N PHE A 122 -0.71 2.01 -14.77
CA PHE A 122 -0.44 3.35 -15.30
C PHE A 122 1.07 3.70 -15.29
N TYR A 123 1.76 3.49 -14.17
CA TYR A 123 3.18 3.78 -14.06
C TYR A 123 4.04 2.95 -15.03
N LEU A 124 3.71 1.67 -15.18
CA LEU A 124 4.42 0.75 -16.05
C LEU A 124 4.16 1.07 -17.53
N ASP A 125 2.92 1.38 -17.90
CA ASP A 125 2.52 1.73 -19.27
C ASP A 125 3.16 3.04 -19.73
N LYS A 126 3.23 4.02 -18.83
CA LYS A 126 3.93 5.30 -19.06
C LYS A 126 5.45 5.18 -18.96
N LYS A 127 5.98 3.98 -18.66
CA LYS A 127 7.42 3.71 -18.50
C LYS A 127 8.10 4.62 -17.47
N ILE A 128 7.35 5.03 -16.44
CA ILE A 128 7.88 5.84 -15.32
C ILE A 128 8.77 4.95 -14.44
N PHE A 129 8.33 3.72 -14.21
CA PHE A 129 9.12 2.70 -13.52
C PHE A 129 9.40 1.53 -14.47
N SER A 130 10.61 1.00 -14.43
CA SER A 130 10.97 -0.23 -15.16
C SER A 130 10.20 -1.42 -14.59
N ARG A 131 10.08 -1.46 -13.26
CA ARG A 131 9.40 -2.49 -12.48
C ARG A 131 8.75 -1.89 -11.24
N ILE A 132 7.75 -2.59 -10.73
CA ILE A 132 7.16 -2.27 -9.43
C ILE A 132 7.18 -3.52 -8.59
N PHE A 133 7.83 -3.45 -7.43
CA PHE A 133 7.86 -4.53 -6.46
C PHE A 133 6.82 -4.32 -5.37
N ILE A 134 6.22 -5.41 -4.93
CA ILE A 134 5.35 -5.48 -3.76
C ILE A 134 6.17 -6.11 -2.65
N ALA A 135 6.54 -5.32 -1.65
CA ALA A 135 7.24 -5.81 -0.48
C ALA A 135 6.22 -6.38 0.51
N ARG A 136 6.30 -7.69 0.77
CA ARG A 136 5.41 -8.39 1.72
C ARG A 136 6.13 -9.07 2.86
N ALA A 137 5.43 -9.20 3.98
CA ALA A 137 5.98 -9.85 5.16
C ALA A 137 5.94 -11.37 4.96
N LYS A 138 7.10 -12.01 4.97
CA LYS A 138 7.23 -13.47 5.10
C LYS A 138 7.53 -13.80 6.55
N ARG A 139 6.68 -14.61 7.17
CA ARG A 139 6.86 -14.99 8.59
C ARG A 139 7.65 -16.29 8.68
N GLU A 140 8.78 -16.23 9.35
CA GLU A 140 9.59 -17.40 9.69
C GLU A 140 9.64 -17.52 11.21
N GLY A 141 8.72 -18.32 11.76
CA GLY A 141 8.46 -18.39 13.20
C GLY A 141 8.10 -17.01 13.77
N ARG A 142 8.96 -16.47 14.65
CA ARG A 142 8.79 -15.14 15.26
C ARG A 142 9.45 -14.01 14.46
N LYS A 143 10.24 -14.33 13.43
CA LYS A 143 10.91 -13.35 12.59
C LYS A 143 10.02 -12.96 11.41
N ILE A 144 10.13 -11.70 11.01
CA ILE A 144 9.51 -11.17 9.78
C ILE A 144 10.64 -10.81 8.84
N GLU A 145 10.65 -11.49 7.70
CA GLU A 145 11.48 -11.21 6.55
C GLU A 145 10.70 -10.43 5.49
N VAL A 146 11.42 -9.75 4.62
CA VAL A 146 10.85 -9.00 3.50
C VAL A 146 11.02 -9.86 2.25
N GLU A 147 9.91 -10.13 1.58
CA GLU A 147 9.88 -10.78 0.28
C GLU A 147 9.39 -9.77 -0.76
N LEU A 148 10.10 -9.68 -1.89
CA LEU A 148 9.76 -8.78 -2.99
C LEU A 148 9.13 -9.61 -4.11
N GLU A 149 7.90 -9.26 -4.49
CA GLU A 149 7.22 -9.87 -5.63
C GLU A 149 7.06 -8.84 -6.74
N ASP A 150 7.40 -9.21 -7.98
CA ASP A 150 7.19 -8.32 -9.12
C ASP A 150 5.68 -8.21 -9.42
N PHE A 151 5.21 -6.98 -9.63
CA PHE A 151 3.81 -6.70 -9.91
C PHE A 151 3.31 -7.41 -11.18
N LYS A 152 4.11 -7.43 -12.25
CA LYS A 152 3.76 -8.08 -13.51
C LYS A 152 3.70 -9.59 -13.35
N GLU A 153 4.63 -10.19 -12.59
CA GLU A 153 4.59 -11.63 -12.31
C GLU A 153 3.35 -12.00 -11.50
N LYS A 154 3.00 -11.19 -10.50
CA LYS A 154 1.88 -11.46 -9.59
C LYS A 154 0.50 -11.21 -10.22
N TYR A 155 0.36 -10.14 -11.00
CA TYR A 155 -0.94 -9.66 -11.50
C TYR A 155 -1.03 -9.57 -13.03
N GLY A 156 0.08 -9.62 -13.77
CA GLY A 156 0.17 -9.19 -15.17
C GLY A 156 -0.77 -9.90 -16.14
N LYS A 157 -1.02 -11.20 -15.97
CA LYS A 157 -1.94 -11.96 -16.84
C LYS A 157 -3.37 -11.40 -16.89
N LYS A 158 -3.81 -10.69 -15.85
CA LYS A 158 -5.19 -10.18 -15.75
C LYS A 158 -5.36 -8.74 -16.28
N TYR A 159 -4.26 -8.02 -16.48
CA TYR A 159 -4.30 -6.57 -16.71
C TYR A 159 -3.40 -6.06 -17.83
N ILE A 160 -2.48 -6.87 -18.36
CA ILE A 160 -1.58 -6.48 -19.47
C ILE A 160 -2.11 -6.97 -20.82
N GLU A 161 -3.05 -7.92 -20.85
CA GLU A 161 -3.63 -8.50 -22.08
C GLU A 161 -4.98 -7.89 -22.51
N ASN A 162 -5.35 -6.71 -21.99
CA ASN A 162 -6.52 -5.96 -22.47
C ASN A 162 -6.10 -4.67 -23.17
#